data_AF-A0A7W1J7S5-F1
#
_entry.id   AF-A0A7W1J7S5-F1
#
_cell.length_a   1.000
_cell.length_b   1.000
_cell.length_c   1.000
_cell.angle_alpha   90.00
_cell.angle_beta   90.00
_cell.angle_gamma   90.00
#
_symmetry.space_group_name_H-M   'P 1'
#
loop_
_entity.id
_entity.type
_entity.pdbx_description
1 polymer ?
#
loop_
_entity_poly.entity_id
_entity_poly.type
_entity_poly.pdbx_seq_one_letter_code
_entity_poly.pdbx_strand_id
1 'polypeptide(L)'
;MDDQTNTDQENQTEFLWTDDDLKIWIDAKMIPKALLKPSKKCELTKFIEQNEGVLSKSKDKTIENYVLHIINKKTGEVVKVLEKTTDLEVSDGIIVKVKSDELENWEEEIAQASKFTKEQNEDLKKFLSKFNKPLTKKQIVTIIQEIREPRKPQKYRQSGHLVDQKLKYSKTQQQQLSLFDLLSEPTQKKIEESKIEIKAEGIKLTPPENKLIHALNRLLHMKSQNKNTAADDFYKGNMPYELVPYGEGQSKAAVLKFKPAELYKAYIGHDEYSGHDINFINNTLHHLETKRVLIRYDRVKKVKVGKREETLTDRIEDFQSLIKIISFIPDLTDEEKQQLDQGNVTIREAKAEFIIALNPIFTDQIETKFIEFPEDTNRRLVIAAGGHNKVTASMNILMEWMLRELSAKRYKSEINEENLPLILGLEKYVKQNRKRLLKERIDKDIQAIINMGIITHVTKESNSSGGSKWVFHLNKEYE
;
A
#
# COMPACT_ATOMS: atom_id res chain seq x y z
N MET A 1 -79.16 -22.46 71.36
CA MET A 1 -78.44 -21.56 72.28
C MET A 1 -77.01 -21.50 71.80
N ASP A 2 -76.83 -21.01 70.57
CA ASP A 2 -76.87 -19.58 70.25
C ASP A 2 -75.74 -18.90 71.02
N ASP A 3 -74.64 -18.56 70.37
CA ASP A 3 -74.57 -17.22 69.80
C ASP A 3 -73.38 -17.05 68.84
N GLN A 4 -73.62 -16.19 67.85
CA GLN A 4 -72.74 -15.80 66.75
C GLN A 4 -71.64 -14.84 67.20
N THR A 5 -70.53 -14.76 66.44
CA THR A 5 -70.12 -13.55 65.69
C THR A 5 -68.95 -13.92 64.76
N ASN A 6 -69.09 -13.85 63.43
CA ASN A 6 -68.84 -12.67 62.55
C ASN A 6 -67.40 -12.14 62.72
N THR A 7 -66.57 -11.87 61.72
CA THR A 7 -66.69 -11.63 60.26
C THR A 7 -65.21 -11.67 59.79
N ASP A 8 -64.86 -12.15 58.60
CA ASP A 8 -64.56 -11.23 57.50
C ASP A 8 -64.50 -12.00 56.18
N GLN A 9 -65.35 -11.58 55.25
CA GLN A 9 -65.25 -11.88 53.84
C GLN A 9 -64.16 -10.99 53.24
N GLU A 10 -63.02 -11.55 52.84
CA GLU A 10 -62.14 -10.91 51.87
C GLU A 10 -62.35 -11.56 50.50
N ASN A 11 -62.84 -10.73 49.59
CA ASN A 11 -63.05 -11.00 48.17
C ASN A 11 -61.88 -11.79 47.55
N GLN A 12 -62.15 -13.04 47.15
CA GLN A 12 -61.34 -13.71 46.15
C GLN A 12 -61.63 -13.05 44.79
N THR A 13 -60.88 -12.00 44.46
CA THR A 13 -60.65 -11.63 43.06
C THR A 13 -59.99 -12.82 42.38
N GLU A 14 -60.74 -13.54 41.54
CA GLU A 14 -60.18 -14.49 40.59
C GLU A 14 -59.12 -13.78 39.76
N PHE A 15 -57.86 -14.15 39.96
CA PHE A 15 -56.76 -13.63 39.17
C PHE A 15 -56.87 -14.19 37.75
N LEU A 16 -56.92 -13.32 36.75
CA LEU A 16 -57.04 -13.65 35.31
C LEU A 16 -55.76 -14.29 34.69
N TRP A 17 -54.80 -14.72 35.51
CA TRP A 17 -53.48 -15.20 35.07
C TRP A 17 -52.98 -16.35 35.94
N THR A 18 -52.19 -17.25 35.35
CA THR A 18 -51.64 -18.44 36.05
C THR A 18 -50.23 -18.20 36.59
N ASP A 19 -49.76 -19.07 37.48
CA ASP A 19 -48.38 -19.03 37.99
C ASP A 19 -47.34 -19.21 36.85
N ASP A 20 -47.70 -19.93 35.80
CA ASP A 20 -46.87 -20.09 34.59
C ASP A 20 -46.77 -18.79 33.78
N ASP A 21 -47.87 -18.03 33.66
CA ASP A 21 -47.88 -16.72 33.00
C ASP A 21 -46.93 -15.75 33.74
N LEU A 22 -46.97 -15.76 35.07
CA LEU A 22 -46.10 -14.93 35.91
C LEU A 22 -44.62 -15.28 35.71
N LYS A 23 -44.29 -16.57 35.60
CA LYS A 23 -42.92 -17.04 35.37
C LYS A 23 -42.36 -16.56 34.03
N ILE A 24 -43.14 -16.66 32.96
CA ILE A 24 -42.76 -16.17 31.62
C ILE A 24 -42.45 -14.67 31.66
N TRP A 25 -43.27 -13.87 32.36
CA TRP A 25 -43.07 -12.42 32.46
C TRP A 25 -41.85 -12.04 33.31
N ILE A 26 -41.52 -12.83 34.33
CA ILE A 26 -40.31 -12.65 35.15
C ILE A 26 -39.05 -12.95 34.33
N ASP A 27 -39.04 -14.07 33.60
CA ASP A 27 -37.89 -14.49 32.79
C ASP A 27 -37.65 -13.51 31.62
N ALA A 28 -38.72 -12.96 31.06
CA ALA A 28 -38.68 -11.90 30.06
C ALA A 28 -38.33 -10.50 30.63
N LYS A 29 -38.09 -10.39 31.96
CA LYS A 29 -37.82 -9.13 32.69
C LYS A 29 -38.91 -8.06 32.50
N MET A 30 -40.15 -8.47 32.24
CA MET A 30 -41.30 -7.58 32.04
C MET A 30 -41.89 -7.11 33.38
N ILE A 31 -41.60 -7.84 34.46
CA ILE A 31 -41.98 -7.47 35.82
C ILE A 31 -40.76 -6.91 36.55
N PRO A 32 -40.82 -5.68 37.09
CA PRO A 32 -39.76 -5.13 37.92
C PRO A 32 -39.44 -6.02 39.11
N LYS A 33 -38.17 -6.39 39.29
CA LYS A 33 -37.70 -7.26 40.40
C LYS A 33 -38.11 -6.74 41.79
N ALA A 34 -38.33 -5.43 41.94
CA ALA A 34 -38.77 -4.82 43.19
C ALA A 34 -40.19 -5.24 43.61
N LEU A 35 -41.03 -5.64 42.65
CA LEU A 35 -42.43 -6.06 42.87
C LEU A 35 -42.57 -7.57 43.16
N LEU A 36 -41.48 -8.35 43.01
CA LEU A 36 -41.46 -9.80 43.27
C LEU A 36 -41.27 -10.16 44.75
N LYS A 37 -41.28 -9.16 45.65
CA LYS A 37 -41.18 -9.38 47.09
C LYS A 37 -42.54 -9.86 47.63
N PRO A 38 -42.58 -10.81 48.58
CA PRO A 38 -43.84 -11.31 49.16
C PRO A 38 -44.74 -10.20 49.73
N SER A 39 -44.14 -9.13 50.27
CA SER A 39 -44.85 -7.97 50.84
C SER A 39 -45.47 -7.02 49.81
N LYS A 40 -45.24 -7.24 48.50
CA LYS A 40 -45.66 -6.35 47.40
C LYS A 40 -46.77 -6.94 46.52
N LYS A 41 -47.42 -8.02 46.96
CA LYS A 41 -48.42 -8.79 46.18
C LYS A 41 -49.55 -7.92 45.59
N CYS A 42 -50.09 -6.97 46.36
CA CYS A 42 -51.16 -6.09 45.90
C CYS A 42 -50.69 -5.07 44.84
N GLU A 43 -49.45 -4.59 44.94
CA GLU A 43 -48.84 -3.70 43.93
C GLU A 43 -48.49 -4.47 42.65
N LEU A 44 -48.08 -5.73 42.77
CA LEU A 44 -47.83 -6.63 41.64
C LEU A 44 -49.13 -6.89 40.85
N THR A 45 -50.24 -7.17 41.53
CA THR A 45 -51.54 -7.36 40.87
C THR A 45 -51.98 -6.11 40.11
N LYS A 46 -51.93 -4.93 40.75
CA LYS A 46 -52.29 -3.66 40.08
C LYS A 46 -51.37 -3.36 38.90
N PHE A 47 -50.09 -3.69 39.00
CA PHE A 47 -49.15 -3.56 37.88
C PHE A 47 -49.53 -4.47 36.72
N ILE A 48 -49.92 -5.72 36.99
CA ILE A 48 -50.35 -6.69 35.97
C ILE A 48 -51.63 -6.21 35.28
N GLU A 49 -52.65 -5.79 36.05
CA GLU A 49 -53.91 -5.27 35.51
C GLU A 49 -53.71 -4.01 34.64
N GLN A 50 -52.85 -3.08 35.06
CA GLN A 50 -52.55 -1.87 34.29
C GLN A 50 -51.75 -2.13 33.01
N ASN A 51 -51.07 -3.28 32.93
CA ASN A 51 -50.21 -3.65 31.81
C ASN A 51 -50.71 -4.90 31.06
N GLU A 52 -51.96 -5.31 31.28
CA GLU A 52 -52.55 -6.53 30.74
C GLU A 52 -52.43 -6.60 29.21
N GLY A 53 -52.62 -5.49 28.49
CA GLY A 53 -52.47 -5.43 27.03
C GLY A 53 -51.04 -5.62 26.48
N VAL A 54 -50.02 -5.47 27.33
CA VAL A 54 -48.60 -5.73 26.99
C VAL A 54 -48.22 -7.16 27.38
N LEU A 55 -48.76 -7.65 28.48
CA LEU A 55 -48.51 -8.97 29.05
C LEU A 55 -49.29 -10.07 28.29
N SER A 56 -50.51 -9.80 27.82
CA SER A 56 -51.34 -10.72 27.00
C SER A 56 -50.79 -10.95 25.59
N LYS A 57 -50.06 -9.98 25.01
CA LYS A 57 -49.36 -10.13 23.72
C LYS A 57 -48.19 -11.14 23.75
N SER A 58 -47.86 -11.72 24.91
CA SER A 58 -46.93 -12.85 24.98
C SER A 58 -47.60 -14.21 24.75
N LYS A 59 -48.95 -14.32 24.81
CA LYS A 59 -49.67 -15.57 24.52
C LYS A 59 -49.75 -15.89 23.03
N ASP A 60 -49.79 -14.89 22.16
CA ASP A 60 -49.88 -15.07 20.69
C ASP A 60 -48.52 -15.08 19.97
N LYS A 61 -47.44 -15.50 20.65
CA LYS A 61 -46.14 -15.69 19.98
C LYS A 61 -45.92 -17.15 19.63
N THR A 62 -46.48 -17.58 18.52
CA THR A 62 -45.71 -18.40 17.58
C THR A 62 -44.41 -17.63 17.30
N ILE A 63 -43.31 -18.15 17.84
CA ILE A 63 -41.95 -17.68 17.58
C ILE A 63 -41.65 -18.03 16.12
N GLU A 64 -42.04 -17.17 15.19
CA GLU A 64 -41.71 -17.36 13.77
C GLU A 64 -40.90 -16.22 13.16
N ASN A 65 -40.74 -15.06 13.82
CA ASN A 65 -40.00 -13.95 13.20
C ASN A 65 -38.95 -13.34 14.14
N TYR A 66 -37.69 -13.38 13.70
CA TYR A 66 -36.45 -12.92 14.36
C TYR A 66 -36.34 -11.40 14.54
N VAL A 67 -37.48 -10.71 14.55
CA VAL A 67 -37.58 -9.26 14.40
C VAL A 67 -38.50 -8.69 15.48
N LEU A 68 -38.00 -7.70 16.23
CA LEU A 68 -38.71 -7.03 17.32
C LEU A 68 -39.10 -5.61 16.89
N HIS A 69 -40.39 -5.35 16.72
CA HIS A 69 -40.90 -4.02 16.36
C HIS A 69 -41.18 -3.20 17.63
N ILE A 70 -40.49 -2.07 17.79
CA ILE A 70 -40.80 -1.04 18.78
C ILE A 70 -41.77 -0.06 18.14
N ILE A 71 -42.99 0.04 18.68
CA ILE A 71 -44.08 0.85 18.12
C ILE A 71 -44.35 2.07 19.01
N ASN A 72 -44.55 3.23 18.40
CA ASN A 72 -44.96 4.45 19.08
C ASN A 72 -46.41 4.32 19.53
N LYS A 73 -46.63 4.33 20.85
CA LYS A 73 -47.95 4.12 21.46
C LYS A 73 -49.00 5.19 21.08
N LYS A 74 -48.57 6.38 20.60
CA LYS A 74 -49.49 7.48 20.23
C LYS A 74 -49.87 7.51 18.75
N THR A 75 -48.99 7.07 17.86
CA THR A 75 -49.20 7.14 16.40
C THR A 75 -49.43 5.78 15.76
N GLY A 76 -49.11 4.68 16.46
CA GLY A 76 -49.18 3.33 15.90
C GLY A 76 -48.03 2.98 14.95
N GLU A 77 -47.08 3.89 14.75
CA GLU A 77 -45.96 3.72 13.81
C GLU A 77 -44.81 2.94 14.43
N VAL A 78 -44.14 2.12 13.61
CA VAL A 78 -42.92 1.40 14.01
C VAL A 78 -41.76 2.39 14.11
N VAL A 79 -41.26 2.60 15.33
CA VAL A 79 -40.15 3.52 15.64
C VAL A 79 -38.80 2.87 15.41
N LYS A 80 -38.68 1.58 15.70
CA LYS A 80 -37.41 0.87 15.60
C LYS A 80 -37.62 -0.63 15.44
N VAL A 81 -36.90 -1.22 14.50
CA VAL A 81 -36.86 -2.67 14.30
C VAL A 81 -35.55 -3.17 14.91
N LEU A 82 -35.64 -4.08 15.87
CA LEU A 82 -34.50 -4.75 16.50
C LEU A 82 -34.44 -6.19 15.98
N GLU A 83 -33.44 -6.49 15.16
CA GLU A 83 -33.17 -7.84 14.68
C GLU A 83 -32.39 -8.61 15.77
N LYS A 84 -32.76 -9.87 16.01
CA LYS A 84 -32.02 -10.73 16.94
C LYS A 84 -30.66 -11.08 16.32
N THR A 85 -29.59 -10.95 17.09
CA THR A 85 -28.22 -11.27 16.65
C THR A 85 -27.65 -12.42 17.45
N THR A 86 -26.82 -13.25 16.83
CA THR A 86 -26.10 -14.38 17.45
C THR A 86 -24.60 -14.24 17.20
N ASP A 87 -23.80 -14.73 18.14
CA ASP A 87 -22.35 -14.84 17.99
C ASP A 87 -22.02 -16.14 17.22
N LEU A 88 -21.25 -16.02 16.13
CA LEU A 88 -20.81 -17.13 15.29
C LEU A 88 -19.28 -17.16 15.23
N GLU A 89 -18.67 -18.32 15.52
CA GLU A 89 -17.23 -18.52 15.36
C GLU A 89 -16.89 -18.88 13.91
N VAL A 90 -16.04 -18.09 13.26
CA VAL A 90 -15.70 -18.21 11.84
C VAL A 90 -14.38 -18.96 11.61
N SER A 91 -13.36 -18.72 12.45
CA SER A 91 -12.05 -19.41 12.41
C SER A 91 -11.19 -19.04 13.63
N ASP A 92 -10.47 -20.00 14.23
CA ASP A 92 -9.49 -19.79 15.32
C ASP A 92 -9.85 -18.69 16.34
N GLY A 93 -11.01 -18.81 17.00
CA GLY A 93 -11.48 -17.88 18.03
C GLY A 93 -11.96 -16.51 17.51
N ILE A 94 -12.14 -16.36 16.19
CA ILE A 94 -12.75 -15.16 15.58
C ILE A 94 -14.27 -15.29 15.65
N ILE A 95 -14.89 -14.49 16.51
CA ILE A 95 -16.34 -14.45 16.72
C ILE A 95 -16.93 -13.23 16.01
N VAL A 96 -17.99 -13.44 15.24
CA VAL A 96 -18.71 -12.40 14.51
C VAL A 96 -20.18 -12.38 14.91
N LYS A 97 -20.74 -11.16 15.03
CA LYS A 97 -22.18 -10.97 15.25
C LYS A 97 -22.94 -11.05 13.93
N VAL A 98 -23.78 -12.06 13.80
CA VAL A 98 -24.64 -12.31 12.63
C VAL A 98 -26.10 -12.17 13.00
N LYS A 99 -26.97 -11.97 12.01
CA LYS A 99 -28.41 -11.97 12.23
C LYS A 99 -28.91 -13.41 12.46
N SER A 100 -29.81 -13.60 13.43
CA SER A 100 -30.26 -14.93 13.85
C SER A 100 -31.17 -15.63 12.82
N ASP A 101 -31.81 -14.89 11.92
CA ASP A 101 -32.61 -15.40 10.80
C ASP A 101 -31.77 -16.00 9.67
N GLU A 102 -30.51 -15.59 9.56
CA GLU A 102 -29.62 -16.10 8.54
C GLU A 102 -28.90 -17.38 8.98
N LEU A 103 -28.99 -17.80 10.25
CA LEU A 103 -28.08 -18.75 10.90
C LEU A 103 -28.10 -20.18 10.31
N GLU A 104 -29.19 -20.57 9.66
CA GLU A 104 -29.24 -21.82 8.89
C GLU A 104 -28.29 -21.76 7.68
N ASN A 105 -27.53 -22.84 7.45
CA ASN A 105 -26.58 -22.99 6.33
C ASN A 105 -25.31 -22.10 6.40
N TRP A 106 -24.85 -21.71 7.59
CA TRP A 106 -23.55 -21.01 7.73
C TRP A 106 -22.36 -21.96 7.81
N GLU A 107 -22.53 -23.16 8.38
CA GLU A 107 -21.44 -24.11 8.62
C GLU A 107 -20.69 -24.49 7.34
N GLU A 108 -21.40 -24.71 6.23
CA GLU A 108 -20.80 -25.04 4.93
C GLU A 108 -20.00 -23.88 4.31
N GLU A 109 -20.42 -22.63 4.56
CA GLU A 109 -19.80 -21.45 3.97
C GLU A 109 -18.58 -20.97 4.76
N ILE A 110 -18.59 -21.10 6.09
CA ILE A 110 -17.43 -20.81 6.96
C ILE A 110 -16.44 -21.97 7.03
N ALA A 111 -16.80 -23.18 6.57
CA ALA A 111 -15.90 -24.33 6.47
C ALA A 111 -14.64 -24.05 5.63
N GLN A 112 -14.67 -23.01 4.79
CA GLN A 112 -13.49 -22.57 4.05
C GLN A 112 -12.54 -21.70 4.89
N ALA A 113 -13.07 -20.94 5.86
CA ALA A 113 -12.30 -20.08 6.75
C ALA A 113 -11.54 -20.87 7.83
N SER A 114 -11.98 -22.08 8.17
CA SER A 114 -11.27 -23.00 9.07
C SER A 114 -9.93 -23.50 8.51
N LYS A 115 -9.65 -23.29 7.22
CA LYS A 115 -8.40 -23.67 6.54
C LYS A 115 -7.45 -22.48 6.30
N PHE A 116 -7.74 -21.32 6.89
CA PHE A 116 -6.92 -20.12 6.71
C PHE A 116 -5.52 -20.28 7.33
N THR A 117 -4.52 -19.66 6.70
CA THR A 117 -3.20 -19.50 7.30
C THR A 117 -3.23 -18.45 8.43
N LYS A 118 -2.19 -18.41 9.26
CA LYS A 118 -2.08 -17.40 10.34
C LYS A 118 -2.21 -15.96 9.83
N GLU A 119 -1.61 -15.65 8.68
CA GLU A 119 -1.65 -14.32 8.05
C GLU A 119 -3.07 -13.98 7.56
N GLN A 120 -3.77 -14.95 6.96
CA GLN A 120 -5.16 -14.80 6.54
C GLN A 120 -6.10 -14.58 7.74
N ASN A 121 -5.86 -15.24 8.87
CA ASN A 121 -6.62 -15.04 10.10
C ASN A 121 -6.39 -13.63 10.71
N GLU A 122 -5.18 -13.08 10.62
CA GLU A 122 -4.92 -11.69 11.02
C GLU A 122 -5.60 -10.67 10.10
N ASP A 123 -5.58 -10.91 8.79
CA ASP A 123 -6.29 -10.08 7.82
C ASP A 123 -7.80 -10.12 8.05
N LEU A 124 -8.37 -11.29 8.32
CA LEU A 124 -9.78 -11.45 8.69
C LEU A 124 -10.12 -10.64 9.94
N LYS A 125 -9.30 -10.72 11.00
CA LYS A 125 -9.48 -9.92 12.22
C LYS A 125 -9.44 -8.41 11.94
N LYS A 126 -8.48 -7.95 11.13
CA LYS A 126 -8.36 -6.53 10.75
C LYS A 126 -9.53 -6.05 9.88
N PHE A 127 -10.12 -6.93 9.08
CA PHE A 127 -11.25 -6.58 8.23
C PHE A 127 -12.54 -6.47 9.06
N LEU A 128 -12.76 -7.44 9.94
CA LEU A 128 -13.94 -7.50 10.82
C LEU A 128 -13.97 -6.36 11.84
N SER A 129 -12.81 -5.92 12.35
CA SER A 129 -12.74 -4.81 13.32
C SER A 129 -13.22 -3.46 12.75
N LYS A 130 -13.38 -3.33 11.43
CA LYS A 130 -13.90 -2.12 10.77
C LYS A 130 -15.42 -2.04 10.80
N PHE A 131 -16.12 -3.12 11.14
CA PHE A 131 -17.58 -3.18 11.14
C PHE A 131 -18.13 -3.04 12.56
N ASN A 132 -18.87 -1.95 12.80
CA ASN A 132 -19.60 -1.71 14.05
C ASN A 132 -21.06 -2.19 13.99
N LYS A 133 -21.44 -2.96 12.95
CA LYS A 133 -22.80 -3.46 12.73
C LYS A 133 -22.78 -4.96 12.47
N PRO A 134 -23.89 -5.68 12.75
CA PRO A 134 -24.01 -7.09 12.39
C PRO A 134 -23.79 -7.27 10.89
N LEU A 135 -22.98 -8.26 10.54
CA LEU A 135 -22.67 -8.57 9.14
C LEU A 135 -23.71 -9.55 8.60
N THR A 136 -24.08 -9.35 7.34
CA THR A 136 -24.94 -10.28 6.60
C THR A 136 -24.13 -11.45 6.05
N LYS A 137 -24.81 -12.57 5.78
CA LYS A 137 -24.27 -13.78 5.16
C LYS A 137 -23.42 -13.49 3.93
N LYS A 138 -23.97 -12.72 3.00
CA LYS A 138 -23.29 -12.34 1.75
C LYS A 138 -21.99 -11.54 2.01
N GLN A 139 -21.98 -10.67 3.02
CA GLN A 139 -20.79 -9.89 3.35
C GLN A 139 -19.66 -10.77 3.90
N ILE A 140 -19.98 -11.71 4.78
CA ILE A 140 -18.95 -12.60 5.35
C ILE A 140 -18.37 -13.53 4.28
N VAL A 141 -19.21 -14.11 3.42
CA VAL A 141 -18.73 -14.92 2.29
C VAL A 141 -17.81 -14.14 1.36
N THR A 142 -18.18 -12.89 1.04
CA THR A 142 -17.36 -12.01 0.19
C THR A 142 -16.00 -11.75 0.85
N ILE A 143 -15.98 -11.46 2.16
CA ILE A 143 -14.75 -11.23 2.92
C ILE A 143 -13.88 -12.50 2.95
N ILE A 144 -14.47 -13.67 3.18
CA ILE A 144 -13.76 -14.97 3.17
C ILE A 144 -13.14 -15.22 1.79
N GLN A 145 -13.88 -14.95 0.71
CA GLN A 145 -13.36 -15.08 -0.66
C GLN A 145 -12.23 -14.08 -0.95
N GLU A 146 -12.37 -12.81 -0.56
CA GLU A 146 -11.34 -11.77 -0.73
C GLU A 146 -10.03 -12.07 0.00
N ILE A 147 -10.11 -12.72 1.17
CA ILE A 147 -8.93 -13.11 1.97
C ILE A 147 -8.28 -14.40 1.43
N ARG A 148 -9.10 -15.26 0.81
CA ARG A 148 -8.65 -16.52 0.21
C ARG A 148 -7.98 -16.30 -1.14
N GLU A 149 -8.48 -15.36 -1.94
CA GLU A 149 -7.81 -14.97 -3.17
C GLU A 149 -6.42 -14.43 -2.81
N PRO A 150 -5.33 -14.95 -3.41
CA PRO A 150 -4.01 -14.41 -3.19
C PRO A 150 -4.06 -12.94 -3.58
N ARG A 151 -3.80 -12.03 -2.61
CA ARG A 151 -3.73 -10.60 -2.89
C ARG A 151 -2.78 -10.43 -4.07
N LYS A 152 -3.31 -9.97 -5.21
CA LYS A 152 -2.46 -9.66 -6.35
C LYS A 152 -1.35 -8.73 -5.84
N PRO A 153 -0.07 -9.06 -6.09
CA PRO A 153 1.02 -8.26 -5.58
C PRO A 153 0.79 -6.84 -6.07
N GLN A 154 0.70 -5.90 -5.12
CA GLN A 154 0.52 -4.50 -5.46
C GLN A 154 1.74 -4.08 -6.28
N LYS A 155 1.49 -3.29 -7.32
CA LYS A 155 2.54 -2.77 -8.19
C LYS A 155 2.47 -1.27 -8.23
N TYR A 156 3.63 -0.66 -8.44
CA TYR A 156 3.72 0.76 -8.78
C TYR A 156 4.46 0.93 -10.09
N ARG A 157 4.10 1.99 -10.82
CA ARG A 157 4.83 2.38 -12.03
C ARG A 157 6.03 3.24 -11.68
N GLN A 158 7.12 2.99 -12.39
CA GLN A 158 8.27 3.87 -12.47
C GLN A 158 8.45 4.29 -13.92
N SER A 159 8.78 5.56 -14.16
CA SER A 159 9.06 6.07 -15.51
C SER A 159 10.13 5.25 -16.20
N GLY A 160 9.86 4.84 -17.44
CA GLY A 160 10.80 4.09 -18.24
C GLY A 160 12.03 4.93 -18.62
N HIS A 161 11.88 6.26 -18.72
CA HIS A 161 13.02 7.17 -18.94
C HIS A 161 13.97 7.16 -17.74
N LEU A 162 13.44 7.14 -16.51
CA LEU A 162 14.26 7.04 -15.29
C LEU A 162 15.07 5.74 -15.28
N VAL A 163 14.43 4.60 -15.58
CA VAL A 163 15.15 3.31 -15.63
C VAL A 163 16.16 3.29 -16.77
N ASP A 164 15.81 3.78 -17.96
CA ASP A 164 16.75 3.84 -19.08
C ASP A 164 18.00 4.68 -18.76
N GLN A 165 17.86 5.81 -18.05
CA GLN A 165 19.01 6.58 -17.60
C GLN A 165 19.90 5.83 -16.61
N LYS A 166 19.33 4.96 -15.77
CA LYS A 166 20.11 4.13 -14.83
C LYS A 166 20.91 3.05 -15.55
N LEU A 167 20.34 2.53 -16.64
CA LEU A 167 20.93 1.49 -17.49
C LEU A 167 21.95 2.02 -18.51
N LYS A 168 22.15 3.33 -18.61
CA LYS A 168 23.16 3.92 -19.50
C LYS A 168 24.58 3.55 -19.10
N TYR A 169 25.42 3.33 -20.10
CA TYR A 169 26.84 3.03 -19.93
C TYR A 169 27.62 3.58 -21.13
N SER A 170 28.87 3.98 -20.89
CA SER A 170 29.74 4.49 -21.95
C SER A 170 30.57 3.33 -22.52
N LYS A 171 30.37 3.02 -23.81
CA LYS A 171 31.31 2.16 -24.54
C LYS A 171 32.59 2.94 -24.77
N THR A 172 33.73 2.40 -24.32
CA THR A 172 35.03 3.11 -24.33
C THR A 172 35.65 3.22 -25.73
N GLN A 173 34.89 3.00 -26.80
CA GLN A 173 35.42 2.97 -28.16
C GLN A 173 34.58 3.88 -29.06
N GLN A 174 35.27 4.84 -29.69
CA GLN A 174 34.83 5.67 -30.83
C GLN A 174 34.11 7.00 -30.56
N GLN A 175 34.64 7.90 -29.73
CA GLN A 175 34.31 9.33 -29.87
C GLN A 175 35.58 10.19 -29.86
N GLN A 176 35.80 10.91 -30.96
CA GLN A 176 36.85 11.94 -31.10
C GLN A 176 36.54 13.20 -30.26
N LEU A 177 35.31 13.35 -29.77
CA LEU A 177 34.84 14.49 -28.97
C LEU A 177 34.53 14.02 -27.55
N SER A 178 34.78 14.88 -26.56
CA SER A 178 34.46 14.56 -25.17
C SER A 178 32.94 14.58 -24.93
N LEU A 179 32.47 13.91 -23.88
CA LEU A 179 31.05 13.93 -23.51
C LEU A 179 30.52 15.35 -23.34
N PHE A 180 31.36 16.27 -22.82
CA PHE A 180 31.02 17.66 -22.60
C PHE A 180 30.81 18.43 -23.92
N ASP A 181 31.63 18.16 -24.94
CA ASP A 181 31.55 18.82 -26.26
C ASP A 181 30.27 18.43 -27.01
N LEU A 182 29.65 17.31 -26.64
CA LEU A 182 28.40 16.84 -27.24
C LEU A 182 27.14 17.42 -26.58
N LEU A 183 27.31 18.26 -25.54
CA LEU A 183 26.22 18.84 -24.77
C LEU A 183 25.76 20.19 -25.34
N SER A 184 24.53 20.57 -25.02
CA SER A 184 24.00 21.90 -25.31
C SER A 184 24.66 22.99 -24.44
N GLU A 185 24.79 24.23 -24.96
CA GLU A 185 25.38 25.34 -24.20
C GLU A 185 24.71 25.59 -22.84
N PRO A 186 23.37 25.52 -22.68
CA PRO A 186 22.74 25.68 -21.38
C PRO A 186 23.16 24.60 -20.39
N THR A 187 23.29 23.35 -20.83
CA THR A 187 23.73 22.25 -19.98
C THR A 187 25.20 22.40 -19.60
N GLN A 188 26.06 22.77 -20.55
CA GLN A 188 27.48 23.05 -20.29
C GLN A 188 27.66 24.11 -19.19
N LYS A 189 26.93 25.22 -19.27
CA LYS A 189 26.96 26.28 -18.25
C LYS A 189 26.59 25.77 -16.86
N LYS A 190 25.52 24.98 -16.73
CA LYS A 190 25.13 24.38 -15.42
C LYS A 190 26.23 23.51 -14.83
N ILE A 191 26.97 22.79 -15.68
CA ILE A 191 28.07 21.91 -15.27
C ILE A 191 29.26 22.74 -14.79
N GLU A 192 29.65 23.75 -15.57
CA GLU A 192 30.72 24.68 -15.22
C GLU A 192 30.45 25.40 -13.89
N GLU A 193 29.23 25.92 -13.72
CA GLU A 193 28.79 26.58 -12.48
C GLU A 193 28.84 25.65 -11.26
N SER A 194 28.51 24.37 -11.45
CA SER A 194 28.52 23.39 -10.37
C SER A 194 29.93 22.99 -9.92
N LYS A 195 30.95 23.21 -10.77
CA LYS A 195 32.34 22.73 -10.58
C LYS A 195 32.44 21.21 -10.37
N ILE A 196 31.46 20.44 -10.83
CA ILE A 196 31.44 18.98 -10.76
C ILE A 196 31.99 18.41 -12.06
N GLU A 197 32.99 17.55 -11.95
CA GLU A 197 33.52 16.79 -13.08
C GLU A 197 32.52 15.71 -13.51
N ILE A 198 32.08 15.75 -14.79
CA ILE A 198 31.24 14.69 -15.35
C ILE A 198 32.09 13.51 -15.76
N LYS A 199 31.91 12.40 -15.06
CA LYS A 199 32.62 11.13 -15.35
C LYS A 199 31.83 10.21 -16.27
N ALA A 200 30.51 10.36 -16.33
CA ALA A 200 29.63 9.53 -17.14
C ALA A 200 28.25 10.19 -17.34
N GLU A 201 27.57 9.78 -18.41
CA GLU A 201 26.16 10.08 -18.67
C GLU A 201 25.24 9.09 -17.93
N GLY A 202 24.07 9.56 -17.50
CA GLY A 202 23.05 8.75 -16.84
C GLY A 202 23.08 8.80 -15.32
N ILE A 203 22.29 7.93 -14.70
CA ILE A 203 22.03 7.94 -13.26
C ILE A 203 22.74 6.76 -12.60
N LYS A 204 23.78 7.03 -11.82
CA LYS A 204 24.52 6.00 -11.07
C LYS A 204 24.23 6.09 -9.59
N LEU A 205 23.49 5.10 -9.06
CA LEU A 205 23.07 5.07 -7.66
C LEU A 205 23.78 3.97 -6.87
N THR A 206 24.00 4.23 -5.60
CA THR A 206 24.36 3.20 -4.62
C THR A 206 23.12 2.34 -4.30
N PRO A 207 23.27 1.12 -3.74
CA PRO A 207 22.11 0.30 -3.37
C PRO A 207 21.13 1.01 -2.41
N PRO A 208 21.58 1.75 -1.38
CA PRO A 208 20.69 2.55 -0.53
C PRO A 208 19.93 3.64 -1.29
N GLU A 209 20.62 4.41 -2.15
CA GLU A 209 19.98 5.43 -2.99
C GLU A 209 18.93 4.80 -3.93
N ASN A 210 19.24 3.63 -4.50
CA ASN A 210 18.32 2.91 -5.37
C ASN A 210 17.06 2.48 -4.65
N LYS A 211 17.23 1.91 -3.46
CA LYS A 211 16.15 1.51 -2.57
C LYS A 211 15.28 2.71 -2.17
N LEU A 212 15.89 3.87 -1.96
CA LEU A 212 15.18 5.12 -1.69
C LEU A 212 14.36 5.62 -2.88
N ILE A 213 14.88 5.53 -4.11
CA ILE A 213 14.12 5.85 -5.33
C ILE A 213 12.88 4.97 -5.45
N HIS A 214 12.99 3.67 -5.18
CA HIS A 214 11.83 2.77 -5.18
C HIS A 214 10.80 3.17 -4.10
N ALA A 215 11.25 3.53 -2.89
CA ALA A 215 10.37 4.01 -1.83
C ALA A 215 9.63 5.30 -2.24
N LEU A 216 10.33 6.26 -2.86
CA LEU A 216 9.72 7.50 -3.37
C LEU A 216 8.72 7.24 -4.50
N ASN A 217 9.02 6.34 -5.44
CA ASN A 217 8.08 5.96 -6.50
C ASN A 217 6.85 5.24 -5.96
N ARG A 218 6.99 4.43 -4.92
CA ARG A 218 5.86 3.80 -4.22
C ARG A 218 4.99 4.84 -3.54
N LEU A 219 5.58 5.78 -2.79
CA LEU A 219 4.84 6.90 -2.20
C LEU A 219 4.16 7.76 -3.27
N LEU A 220 4.84 8.01 -4.39
CA LEU A 220 4.27 8.72 -5.53
C LEU A 220 3.03 8.01 -6.06
N HIS A 221 3.11 6.70 -6.28
CA HIS A 221 1.98 5.91 -6.73
C HIS A 221 0.81 5.96 -5.73
N MET A 222 1.08 5.79 -4.43
CA MET A 222 0.05 5.78 -3.40
C MET A 222 -0.65 7.14 -3.22
N LYS A 223 0.08 8.24 -3.41
CA LYS A 223 -0.39 9.61 -3.14
C LYS A 223 -0.85 10.37 -4.38
N SER A 224 -0.76 9.77 -5.57
CA SER A 224 -1.21 10.41 -6.82
C SER A 224 -2.49 9.77 -7.35
N GLN A 225 -3.19 10.50 -8.22
CA GLN A 225 -4.11 9.87 -9.18
C GLN A 225 -3.32 8.89 -10.06
N ASN A 226 -3.67 7.62 -10.02
CA ASN A 226 -2.97 6.54 -10.72
C ASN A 226 -3.90 5.62 -11.52
N LYS A 227 -5.21 5.92 -11.54
CA LYS A 227 -6.24 5.13 -12.23
C LYS A 227 -6.64 5.74 -13.57
N ASN A 228 -6.79 7.07 -13.62
CA ASN A 228 -7.19 7.78 -14.83
C ASN A 228 -5.97 8.43 -15.50
N THR A 229 -5.47 7.82 -16.57
CA THR A 229 -4.31 8.32 -17.34
C THR A 229 -4.58 9.63 -18.08
N ALA A 230 -5.85 10.02 -18.25
CA ALA A 230 -6.24 11.27 -18.91
C ALA A 230 -6.40 12.45 -17.94
N ALA A 231 -6.29 12.22 -16.63
CA ALA A 231 -6.39 13.28 -15.62
C ALA A 231 -5.12 14.15 -15.61
N ASP A 232 -5.26 15.47 -15.42
CA ASP A 232 -4.12 16.40 -15.40
C ASP A 232 -3.16 16.14 -14.20
N ASP A 233 -3.71 15.61 -13.11
CA ASP A 233 -2.99 15.24 -11.89
C ASP A 233 -2.45 13.80 -11.90
N PHE A 234 -2.54 13.09 -13.03
CA PHE A 234 -2.03 11.72 -13.16
C PHE A 234 -0.53 11.67 -12.81
N TYR A 235 -0.20 10.91 -11.75
CA TYR A 235 1.15 10.79 -11.22
C TYR A 235 1.81 12.13 -10.79
N LYS A 236 1.05 13.15 -10.40
CA LYS A 236 1.60 14.47 -10.00
C LYS A 236 1.84 14.64 -8.49
N GLY A 237 1.58 13.62 -7.68
CA GLY A 237 1.67 13.68 -6.22
C GLY A 237 0.39 14.19 -5.57
N ASN A 238 0.48 14.49 -4.27
CA ASN A 238 -0.64 14.98 -3.45
C ASN A 238 -0.56 16.49 -3.14
N MET A 239 0.36 17.20 -3.78
CA MET A 239 0.47 18.65 -3.73
C MET A 239 0.39 19.21 -5.16
N PRO A 240 0.07 20.51 -5.34
CA PRO A 240 0.17 21.14 -6.64
C PRO A 240 1.56 20.92 -7.24
N TYR A 241 1.61 20.60 -8.54
CA TYR A 241 2.87 20.43 -9.24
C TYR A 241 3.68 21.73 -9.25
N GLU A 242 5.01 21.62 -9.29
CA GLU A 242 5.93 22.75 -9.44
C GLU A 242 6.39 22.82 -10.91
N LEU A 243 6.34 23.98 -11.54
CA LEU A 243 6.98 24.18 -12.84
C LEU A 243 8.47 24.40 -12.62
N VAL A 244 9.28 23.46 -13.07
CA VAL A 244 10.74 23.49 -12.89
C VAL A 244 11.45 23.57 -14.23
N PRO A 245 12.62 24.24 -14.31
CA PRO A 245 13.48 24.17 -15.48
C PRO A 245 13.85 22.72 -15.80
N TYR A 246 13.68 22.32 -17.05
CA TYR A 246 13.94 20.96 -17.49
C TYR A 246 14.34 20.94 -18.97
N GLY A 247 15.61 20.67 -19.23
CA GLY A 247 16.20 20.95 -20.54
C GLY A 247 16.18 22.45 -20.84
N GLU A 248 15.75 22.82 -22.05
CA GLU A 248 15.60 24.23 -22.47
C GLU A 248 14.25 24.86 -22.05
N GLY A 249 13.33 24.07 -21.50
CA GLY A 249 11.97 24.51 -21.17
C GLY A 249 11.61 24.36 -19.70
N GLN A 250 10.30 24.36 -19.43
CA GLN A 250 9.73 24.02 -18.13
C GLN A 250 8.96 22.71 -18.20
N SER A 251 8.97 21.96 -17.09
CA SER A 251 8.19 20.73 -16.95
C SER A 251 7.52 20.66 -15.58
N LYS A 252 6.39 19.96 -15.50
CA LYS A 252 5.65 19.73 -14.26
C LYS A 252 6.40 18.69 -13.40
N ALA A 253 7.03 19.12 -12.32
CA ALA A 253 7.56 18.26 -11.27
C ALA A 253 6.43 17.74 -10.38
N ALA A 254 6.47 16.45 -10.05
CA ALA A 254 5.54 15.88 -9.08
C ALA A 254 5.98 16.24 -7.66
N VAL A 255 5.04 16.62 -6.81
CA VAL A 255 5.33 17.10 -5.45
C VAL A 255 4.62 16.22 -4.43
N LEU A 256 5.40 15.65 -3.52
CA LEU A 256 4.92 14.73 -2.50
C LEU A 256 5.02 15.35 -1.12
N LYS A 257 3.91 15.30 -0.38
CA LYS A 257 3.82 15.64 1.03
C LYS A 257 3.55 14.39 1.86
N PHE A 258 4.44 14.08 2.80
CA PHE A 258 4.30 12.90 3.65
C PHE A 258 4.99 13.07 5.01
N LYS A 259 4.56 12.27 5.99
CA LYS A 259 5.23 12.17 7.28
C LYS A 259 6.51 11.34 7.15
N PRO A 260 7.58 11.64 7.90
CA PRO A 260 8.83 10.87 7.87
C PRO A 260 8.62 9.35 8.05
N ALA A 261 7.71 8.96 8.96
CA ALA A 261 7.35 7.56 9.19
C ALA A 261 6.88 6.83 7.93
N GLU A 262 6.17 7.50 7.00
CA GLU A 262 5.73 6.90 5.74
C GLU A 262 6.92 6.53 4.85
N LEU A 263 7.94 7.40 4.80
CA LEU A 263 9.18 7.13 4.06
C LEU A 263 9.96 5.98 4.67
N TYR A 264 10.10 5.96 6.00
CA TYR A 264 10.82 4.90 6.70
C TYR A 264 10.18 3.53 6.45
N LYS A 265 8.85 3.46 6.53
CA LYS A 265 8.08 2.24 6.21
C LYS A 265 8.23 1.85 4.74
N ALA A 266 8.13 2.81 3.81
CA ALA A 266 8.28 2.53 2.39
C ALA A 266 9.70 2.05 2.04
N TYR A 267 10.72 2.57 2.72
CA TYR A 267 12.11 2.15 2.56
C TYR A 267 12.35 0.78 3.18
N ILE A 268 12.03 0.57 4.45
CA ILE A 268 12.34 -0.67 5.16
C ILE A 268 11.48 -1.84 4.67
N GLY A 269 10.19 -1.59 4.44
CA GLY A 269 9.20 -2.59 4.01
C GLY A 269 8.39 -3.19 5.16
N HIS A 270 8.54 -2.69 6.39
CA HIS A 270 7.72 -3.05 7.56
C HIS A 270 7.61 -1.86 8.53
N ASP A 271 6.76 -2.00 9.55
CA ASP A 271 6.42 -0.91 10.49
C ASP A 271 7.49 -0.64 11.55
N GLU A 272 8.37 -1.60 11.82
CA GLU A 272 9.43 -1.47 12.82
C GLU A 272 10.71 -0.88 12.21
N TYR A 273 11.28 0.16 12.82
CA TYR A 273 12.57 0.71 12.42
C TYR A 273 13.26 1.35 13.61
N SER A 274 14.59 1.27 13.65
CA SER A 274 15.40 1.81 14.74
C SER A 274 15.79 3.27 14.50
N GLY A 275 16.26 3.96 15.53
CA GLY A 275 16.86 5.30 15.38
C GLY A 275 18.08 5.31 14.44
N HIS A 276 18.81 4.19 14.35
CA HIS A 276 19.90 4.04 13.39
C HIS A 276 19.39 4.03 11.94
N ASP A 277 18.28 3.31 11.67
CA ASP A 277 17.66 3.27 10.35
C ASP A 277 17.15 4.65 9.92
N ILE A 278 16.53 5.38 10.84
CA ILE A 278 16.07 6.76 10.61
C ILE A 278 17.22 7.65 10.16
N ASN A 279 18.32 7.67 10.91
CA ASN A 279 19.50 8.47 10.59
C ASN A 279 20.11 8.05 9.25
N PHE A 280 20.19 6.75 8.98
CA PHE A 280 20.69 6.23 7.72
C PHE A 280 19.84 6.67 6.51
N ILE A 281 18.51 6.59 6.64
CA ILE A 281 17.58 6.99 5.58
C ILE A 281 17.67 8.50 5.33
N ASN A 282 17.69 9.31 6.38
CA ASN A 282 17.81 10.78 6.26
C ASN A 282 19.13 11.19 5.59
N ASN A 283 20.24 10.56 5.98
CA ASN A 283 21.54 10.80 5.33
C ASN A 283 21.51 10.39 3.85
N THR A 284 20.90 9.24 3.53
CA THR A 284 20.73 8.78 2.14
C THR A 284 19.87 9.76 1.33
N LEU A 285 18.82 10.30 1.95
CA LEU A 285 17.92 11.28 1.33
C LEU A 285 18.64 12.60 1.02
N HIS A 286 19.42 13.15 1.94
CA HIS A 286 20.22 14.36 1.70
C HIS A 286 21.37 14.15 0.70
N HIS A 287 21.99 12.97 0.70
CA HIS A 287 22.95 12.62 -0.36
C HIS A 287 22.29 12.61 -1.74
N LEU A 288 21.06 12.08 -1.85
CA LEU A 288 20.33 12.04 -3.12
C LEU A 288 19.91 13.44 -3.60
N GLU A 289 19.57 14.35 -2.68
CA GLU A 289 19.25 15.75 -2.98
C GLU A 289 20.46 16.53 -3.50
N THR A 290 21.64 16.31 -2.93
CA THR A 290 22.86 17.04 -3.31
C THR A 290 23.52 16.47 -4.57
N LYS A 291 23.27 15.20 -4.89
CA LYS A 291 23.85 14.50 -6.04
C LYS A 291 23.27 14.98 -7.37
N ARG A 292 24.12 15.62 -8.16
CA ARG A 292 23.83 16.04 -9.55
C ARG A 292 24.13 14.92 -10.53
N VAL A 293 23.25 14.74 -11.51
CA VAL A 293 23.37 13.74 -12.58
C VAL A 293 23.17 14.38 -13.94
N LEU A 294 23.90 13.89 -14.95
CA LEU A 294 23.69 14.27 -16.34
C LEU A 294 22.61 13.37 -16.94
N ILE A 295 21.45 13.96 -17.22
CA ILE A 295 20.29 13.31 -17.81
C ILE A 295 20.22 13.70 -19.28
N ARG A 296 20.06 12.72 -20.17
CA ARG A 296 19.86 12.97 -21.60
C ARG A 296 18.93 11.95 -22.20
N TYR A 297 17.82 12.29 -22.83
CA TYR A 297 16.96 11.29 -23.48
C TYR A 297 16.01 11.88 -24.49
N ASP A 298 15.45 11.01 -25.31
CA ASP A 298 14.46 11.36 -26.32
C ASP A 298 13.05 11.13 -25.80
N ARG A 299 12.21 12.16 -25.89
CA ARG A 299 10.77 12.11 -25.69
C ARG A 299 10.10 12.03 -27.04
N VAL A 300 9.32 10.98 -27.29
CA VAL A 300 8.63 10.80 -28.57
C VAL A 300 7.17 11.22 -28.42
N LYS A 301 6.69 12.13 -29.28
CA LYS A 301 5.32 12.61 -29.32
C LYS A 301 4.70 12.35 -30.68
N LYS A 302 3.44 11.92 -30.71
CA LYS A 302 2.65 11.85 -31.94
C LYS A 302 1.78 13.10 -32.04
N VAL A 303 1.92 13.84 -33.11
CA VAL A 303 1.14 15.05 -33.39
C VAL A 303 0.35 14.87 -34.68
N LYS A 304 -0.87 15.41 -34.73
CA LYS A 304 -1.67 15.46 -35.96
C LYS A 304 -1.36 16.76 -36.69
N VAL A 305 -0.76 16.65 -37.87
CA VAL A 305 -0.53 17.78 -38.78
C VAL A 305 -1.46 17.57 -39.98
N GLY A 306 -2.59 18.28 -39.97
CA GLY A 306 -3.66 18.10 -40.96
C GLY A 306 -4.29 16.70 -40.89
N LYS A 307 -4.16 15.93 -41.98
CA LYS A 307 -4.68 14.54 -42.08
C LYS A 307 -3.64 13.45 -41.74
N ARG A 308 -2.39 13.80 -41.47
CA ARG A 308 -1.30 12.84 -41.19
C ARG A 308 -0.88 12.91 -39.73
N GLU A 309 -0.52 11.75 -39.18
CA GLU A 309 0.18 11.67 -37.90
C GLU A 309 1.68 11.76 -38.15
N GLU A 310 2.33 12.74 -37.54
CA GLU A 310 3.78 12.88 -37.53
C GLU A 310 4.31 12.52 -36.14
N THR A 311 5.47 11.87 -36.11
CA THR A 311 6.17 11.53 -34.86
C THR A 311 7.32 12.51 -34.69
N LEU A 312 7.24 13.33 -33.64
CA LEU A 312 8.26 14.29 -33.26
C LEU A 312 9.05 13.75 -32.07
N THR A 313 10.32 14.12 -32.00
CA THR A 313 11.22 13.71 -30.92
C THR A 313 11.85 14.95 -30.28
N ASP A 314 11.58 15.16 -28.99
CA ASP A 314 12.25 16.18 -28.20
C ASP A 314 13.45 15.57 -27.48
N ARG A 315 14.64 16.15 -27.66
CA ARG A 315 15.82 15.77 -26.87
C ARG A 315 15.83 16.57 -25.58
N ILE A 316 15.73 15.88 -24.45
CA ILE A 316 15.97 16.45 -23.13
C ILE A 316 17.44 16.27 -22.78
N GLU A 317 18.06 17.34 -22.29
CA GLU A 317 19.42 17.31 -21.78
C GLU A 317 19.57 18.26 -20.58
N ASP A 318 19.99 17.73 -19.43
CA ASP A 318 20.06 18.54 -18.22
C ASP A 318 21.04 17.99 -17.18
N PHE A 319 21.57 18.88 -16.34
CA PHE A 319 22.46 18.56 -15.24
C PHE A 319 21.88 19.06 -13.92
N GLN A 320 21.26 18.15 -13.17
CA GLN A 320 20.53 18.50 -11.95
C GLN A 320 20.35 17.34 -10.96
N SER A 321 19.83 17.66 -9.78
CA SER A 321 19.51 16.67 -8.75
C SER A 321 18.21 15.92 -9.09
N LEU A 322 18.07 14.71 -8.53
CA LEU A 322 16.88 13.90 -8.73
C LEU A 322 15.70 14.32 -7.85
N ILE A 323 15.98 14.95 -6.71
CA ILE A 323 14.97 15.43 -5.77
C ILE A 323 15.38 16.80 -5.20
N LYS A 324 14.38 17.53 -4.71
CA LYS A 324 14.54 18.75 -3.91
C LYS A 324 13.69 18.59 -2.65
N ILE A 325 14.30 18.73 -1.48
CA ILE A 325 13.64 18.54 -0.19
C ILE A 325 13.24 19.89 0.37
N ILE A 326 12.01 20.00 0.82
CA ILE A 326 11.47 21.13 1.56
C ILE A 326 10.91 20.56 2.86
N SER A 327 11.56 20.88 3.99
CA SER A 327 11.04 20.51 5.30
C SER A 327 9.96 21.51 5.71
N PHE A 328 8.80 21.00 6.11
CA PHE A 328 7.65 21.81 6.50
C PHE A 328 7.15 21.35 7.87
N ILE A 329 6.97 22.28 8.81
CA ILE A 329 6.40 21.98 10.13
C ILE A 329 5.10 22.79 10.24
N PRO A 330 3.92 22.16 10.09
CA PRO A 330 2.64 22.84 10.24
C PRO A 330 2.37 23.24 11.69
N ASP A 331 1.57 24.30 11.84
CA ASP A 331 0.85 24.63 13.08
C ASP A 331 1.74 24.68 14.34
N LEU A 332 2.86 25.40 14.23
CA LEU A 332 3.74 25.71 15.35
C LEU A 332 3.10 26.76 16.25
N THR A 333 3.01 26.47 17.55
CA THR A 333 2.75 27.51 18.56
C THR A 333 4.01 28.38 18.73
N ASP A 334 3.84 29.58 19.31
CA ASP A 334 4.97 30.46 19.61
C ASP A 334 6.01 29.79 20.54
N GLU A 335 5.53 28.96 21.48
CA GLU A 335 6.37 28.16 22.38
C GLU A 335 7.14 27.08 21.63
N GLU A 336 6.47 26.33 20.75
CA GLU A 336 7.12 25.30 19.93
C GLU A 336 8.14 25.89 18.97
N LYS A 337 7.85 27.05 18.39
CA LYS A 337 8.80 27.79 17.55
C LYS A 337 10.05 28.18 18.34
N GLN A 338 9.90 28.75 19.53
CA GLN A 338 11.05 29.11 20.39
C GLN A 338 11.88 27.88 20.77
N GLN A 339 11.24 26.75 21.07
CA GLN A 339 11.95 25.50 21.36
C GLN A 339 12.71 24.96 20.14
N LEU A 340 12.12 25.07 18.94
CA LEU A 340 12.78 24.73 17.68
C LEU A 340 14.00 25.60 17.41
N ASP A 341 13.88 26.91 17.62
CA ASP A 341 14.97 27.87 17.45
C ASP A 341 16.10 27.62 18.47
N GLN A 342 15.78 27.07 19.64
CA GLN A 342 16.74 26.60 20.65
C GLN A 342 17.33 25.20 20.35
N GLY A 343 16.92 24.57 19.25
CA GLY A 343 17.46 23.28 18.79
C GLY A 343 16.73 22.03 19.31
N ASN A 344 15.51 22.15 19.87
CA ASN A 344 14.72 21.01 20.30
C ASN A 344 14.18 20.21 19.09
N VAL A 345 14.72 19.01 18.88
CA VAL A 345 14.41 18.16 17.71
C VAL A 345 13.07 17.42 17.85
N THR A 346 12.55 17.25 19.07
CA THR A 346 11.32 16.47 19.31
C THR A 346 10.09 17.03 18.60
N ILE A 347 10.02 18.35 18.41
CA ILE A 347 8.93 18.99 17.66
C ILE A 347 9.02 18.65 16.16
N ARG A 348 10.24 18.58 15.61
CA ARG A 348 10.43 18.10 14.23
C ARG A 348 9.98 16.66 14.10
N GLU A 349 10.30 15.80 15.06
CA GLU A 349 9.89 14.40 15.00
C GLU A 349 8.38 14.20 15.08
N ALA A 350 7.69 15.03 15.87
CA ALA A 350 6.25 14.93 16.07
C ALA A 350 5.42 15.55 14.92
N LYS A 351 5.84 16.73 14.43
CA LYS A 351 5.05 17.54 13.49
C LYS A 351 5.66 17.68 12.11
N ALA A 352 6.95 17.42 11.89
CA ALA A 352 7.55 17.68 10.58
C ALA A 352 6.96 16.78 9.49
N GLU A 353 6.79 17.38 8.33
CA GLU A 353 6.41 16.75 7.09
C GLU A 353 7.49 17.03 6.06
N PHE A 354 7.79 16.03 5.24
CA PHE A 354 8.63 16.21 4.07
C PHE A 354 7.74 16.61 2.90
N ILE A 355 8.11 17.71 2.24
CA ILE A 355 7.63 18.08 0.92
C ILE A 355 8.79 17.85 -0.05
N ILE A 356 8.66 16.87 -0.93
CA ILE A 356 9.70 16.54 -1.91
C ILE A 356 9.18 16.81 -3.32
N ALA A 357 9.88 17.68 -4.04
CA ALA A 357 9.70 17.83 -5.48
C ALA A 357 10.60 16.82 -6.19
N LEU A 358 10.00 15.95 -7.00
CA LEU A 358 10.71 14.95 -7.79
C LEU A 358 11.10 15.55 -9.15
N ASN A 359 12.30 15.22 -9.62
CA ASN A 359 12.74 15.59 -10.96
C ASN A 359 11.70 15.11 -12.00
N PRO A 360 11.39 15.90 -13.05
CA PRO A 360 10.39 15.53 -14.04
C PRO A 360 10.60 14.13 -14.67
N ILE A 361 11.84 13.62 -14.72
CA ILE A 361 12.13 12.26 -15.21
C ILE A 361 11.32 11.15 -14.51
N PHE A 362 10.93 11.34 -13.25
CA PHE A 362 10.15 10.35 -12.49
C PHE A 362 8.78 10.11 -13.09
N THR A 363 8.21 11.10 -13.76
CA THR A 363 6.83 11.08 -14.28
C THR A 363 6.75 11.37 -15.76
N ASP A 364 7.87 11.71 -16.41
CA ASP A 364 7.85 12.04 -17.82
C ASP A 364 7.39 10.85 -18.67
N GLN A 365 6.33 11.06 -19.45
CA GLN A 365 5.65 10.06 -20.25
C GLN A 365 5.26 8.78 -19.48
N ILE A 366 5.07 8.84 -18.16
CA ILE A 366 4.77 7.65 -17.34
C ILE A 366 3.45 6.96 -17.72
N GLU A 367 2.57 7.66 -18.43
CA GLU A 367 1.35 7.13 -19.01
C GLU A 367 1.60 6.18 -20.21
N THR A 368 2.70 6.37 -20.95
CA THR A 368 3.02 5.57 -22.15
C THR A 368 4.31 4.76 -22.06
N LYS A 369 5.29 5.21 -21.26
CA LYS A 369 6.60 4.58 -21.11
C LYS A 369 6.91 4.38 -19.63
N PHE A 370 6.56 3.19 -19.12
CA PHE A 370 6.75 2.83 -17.72
C PHE A 370 7.14 1.36 -17.54
N ILE A 371 7.59 1.05 -16.34
CA ILE A 371 7.86 -0.31 -15.88
C ILE A 371 7.08 -0.49 -14.58
N GLU A 372 6.40 -1.63 -14.47
CA GLU A 372 5.70 -1.99 -13.24
C GLU A 372 6.63 -2.79 -12.34
N PHE A 373 6.71 -2.39 -11.09
CA PHE A 373 7.49 -3.06 -10.05
C PHE A 373 6.55 -3.58 -8.98
N PRO A 374 6.69 -4.84 -8.53
CA PRO A 374 6.08 -5.30 -7.29
C PRO A 374 6.49 -4.40 -6.11
N GLU A 375 5.56 -4.09 -5.21
CA GLU A 375 5.82 -3.23 -4.05
C GLU A 375 6.93 -3.77 -3.14
N ASP A 376 7.06 -5.09 -3.06
CA ASP A 376 8.04 -5.81 -2.25
C ASP A 376 9.33 -6.16 -3.02
N THR A 377 9.55 -5.61 -4.21
CA THR A 377 10.73 -5.91 -5.08
C THR A 377 12.06 -5.88 -4.31
N ASN A 378 12.28 -4.86 -3.48
CA ASN A 378 13.51 -4.75 -2.68
C ASN A 378 13.65 -5.89 -1.67
N ARG A 379 12.55 -6.31 -1.03
CA ARG A 379 12.53 -7.44 -0.08
C ARG A 379 12.82 -8.75 -0.81
N ARG A 380 12.20 -8.97 -1.99
CA ARG A 380 12.47 -10.13 -2.85
C ARG A 380 13.95 -10.22 -3.22
N LEU A 381 14.57 -9.10 -3.61
CA LEU A 381 16.00 -9.05 -3.94
C LEU A 381 16.89 -9.36 -2.73
N VAL A 382 16.57 -8.83 -1.55
CA VAL A 382 17.31 -9.11 -0.31
C VAL A 382 17.29 -10.60 0.03
N ILE A 383 16.12 -11.23 -0.05
CA ILE A 383 15.95 -12.67 0.22
C ILE A 383 16.75 -13.47 -0.81
N ALA A 384 16.60 -13.15 -2.09
CA ALA A 384 17.27 -13.84 -3.18
C ALA A 384 18.80 -13.72 -3.15
N ALA A 385 19.32 -12.58 -2.69
CA ALA A 385 20.76 -12.35 -2.49
C ALA A 385 21.29 -13.01 -1.20
N GLY A 386 20.42 -13.48 -0.30
CA GLY A 386 20.75 -14.12 0.97
C GLY A 386 21.11 -13.14 2.08
N GLY A 387 20.50 -11.94 2.09
CA GLY A 387 20.61 -10.94 3.15
C GLY A 387 20.92 -9.52 2.66
N HIS A 388 20.61 -8.51 3.48
CA HIS A 388 20.74 -7.08 3.13
C HIS A 388 22.16 -6.69 2.69
N ASN A 389 23.17 -7.16 3.41
CA ASN A 389 24.59 -6.84 3.14
C ASN A 389 25.14 -7.49 1.87
N LYS A 390 24.37 -8.37 1.23
CA LYS A 390 24.76 -9.07 0.00
C LYS A 390 24.16 -8.43 -1.26
N VAL A 391 23.21 -7.51 -1.12
CA VAL A 391 22.62 -6.79 -2.24
C VAL A 391 23.61 -5.79 -2.79
N THR A 392 23.78 -5.78 -4.10
CA THR A 392 24.78 -4.94 -4.76
C THR A 392 24.17 -4.05 -5.83
N ALA A 393 24.93 -3.02 -6.28
CA ALA A 393 24.45 -2.10 -7.31
C ALA A 393 24.21 -2.82 -8.64
N SER A 394 25.10 -3.75 -9.01
CA SER A 394 25.00 -4.55 -10.22
C SER A 394 23.78 -5.49 -10.20
N MET A 395 23.39 -6.04 -9.04
CA MET A 395 22.13 -6.79 -8.89
C MET A 395 20.90 -5.92 -9.15
N ASN A 396 20.86 -4.70 -8.59
CA ASN A 396 19.75 -3.78 -8.82
C ASN A 396 19.63 -3.39 -10.29
N ILE A 397 20.76 -3.10 -10.95
CA ILE A 397 20.81 -2.78 -12.38
C ILE A 397 20.30 -3.97 -13.21
N LEU A 398 20.76 -5.19 -12.92
CA LEU A 398 20.31 -6.38 -13.65
C LEU A 398 18.81 -6.61 -13.45
N MET A 399 18.32 -6.51 -12.21
CA MET A 399 16.89 -6.61 -11.88
C MET A 399 16.05 -5.60 -12.68
N GLU A 400 16.41 -4.31 -12.63
CA GLU A 400 15.69 -3.26 -13.35
C GLU A 400 15.75 -3.43 -14.86
N TRP A 401 16.89 -3.88 -15.39
CA TRP A 401 17.01 -4.21 -16.80
C TRP A 401 16.07 -5.35 -17.19
N MET A 402 16.06 -6.46 -16.46
CA MET A 402 15.18 -7.59 -16.78
C MET A 402 13.70 -7.22 -16.64
N LEU A 403 13.31 -6.45 -15.62
CA LEU A 403 11.94 -5.96 -15.45
C LEU A 403 11.52 -5.01 -16.58
N ARG A 404 12.45 -4.18 -17.09
CA ARG A 404 12.21 -3.37 -18.29
C ARG A 404 11.93 -4.24 -19.52
N GLU A 405 12.73 -5.29 -19.73
CA GLU A 405 12.54 -6.21 -20.86
C GLU A 405 11.20 -6.95 -20.75
N LEU A 406 10.82 -7.39 -19.54
CA LEU A 406 9.50 -7.99 -19.27
C LEU A 406 8.34 -7.01 -19.57
N SER A 407 8.43 -5.76 -19.11
CA SER A 407 7.44 -4.72 -19.40
C SER A 407 7.27 -4.50 -20.91
N ALA A 408 8.38 -4.58 -21.66
CA ALA A 408 8.39 -4.49 -23.12
C ALA A 408 7.94 -5.80 -23.84
N LYS A 409 7.50 -6.83 -23.09
CA LYS A 409 7.15 -8.18 -23.60
C LYS A 409 8.30 -8.86 -24.37
N ARG A 410 9.55 -8.52 -24.03
CA ARG A 410 10.77 -9.11 -24.60
C ARG A 410 11.30 -10.18 -23.65
N TYR A 411 10.84 -11.41 -23.86
CA TYR A 411 11.16 -12.55 -22.99
C TYR A 411 12.52 -13.21 -23.26
N LYS A 412 13.22 -12.75 -24.29
CA LYS A 412 14.59 -13.13 -24.61
C LYS A 412 15.40 -11.84 -24.77
N SER A 413 16.41 -11.66 -23.92
CA SER A 413 17.29 -10.49 -23.95
C SER A 413 18.73 -10.95 -24.18
N GLU A 414 19.43 -10.28 -25.09
CA GLU A 414 20.77 -10.68 -25.52
C GLU A 414 21.77 -9.54 -25.32
N ILE A 415 22.99 -9.88 -24.88
CA ILE A 415 24.07 -8.90 -24.75
C ILE A 415 25.45 -9.55 -24.97
N ASN A 416 26.33 -8.87 -25.70
CA ASN A 416 27.71 -9.33 -25.86
C ASN A 416 28.41 -9.43 -24.49
N GLU A 417 29.24 -10.45 -24.33
CA GLU A 417 29.99 -10.70 -23.09
C GLU A 417 30.86 -9.51 -22.65
N GLU A 418 31.42 -8.77 -23.60
CA GLU A 418 32.22 -7.57 -23.37
C GLU A 418 31.41 -6.38 -22.80
N ASN A 419 30.11 -6.30 -23.12
CA ASN A 419 29.25 -5.16 -22.78
C ASN A 419 28.52 -5.36 -21.45
N LEU A 420 28.29 -6.62 -21.04
CA LEU A 420 27.58 -6.92 -19.78
C LEU A 420 28.25 -6.27 -18.55
N PRO A 421 29.58 -6.34 -18.35
CA PRO A 421 30.23 -5.64 -17.24
C PRO A 421 30.01 -4.12 -17.24
N LEU A 422 29.88 -3.51 -18.42
CA LEU A 422 29.68 -2.07 -18.55
C LEU A 422 28.27 -1.66 -18.12
N ILE A 423 27.25 -2.41 -18.55
CA ILE A 423 25.87 -2.18 -18.08
C ILE A 423 25.81 -2.30 -16.57
N LEU A 424 26.40 -3.36 -16.02
CA LEU A 424 26.35 -3.67 -14.59
C LEU A 424 27.18 -2.73 -13.70
N GLY A 425 27.88 -1.74 -14.27
CA GLY A 425 28.75 -0.83 -13.51
C GLY A 425 29.97 -1.53 -12.90
N LEU A 426 30.48 -2.56 -13.57
CA LEU A 426 31.61 -3.38 -13.15
C LEU A 426 32.89 -3.04 -13.94
N GLU A 427 32.96 -1.87 -14.56
CA GLU A 427 34.09 -1.43 -15.41
C GLU A 427 35.41 -1.41 -14.64
N LYS A 428 35.36 -1.14 -13.33
CA LYS A 428 36.53 -1.19 -12.45
C LYS A 428 37.23 -2.56 -12.51
N TYR A 429 36.47 -3.66 -12.53
CA TYR A 429 37.05 -5.01 -12.60
C TYR A 429 37.65 -5.31 -13.96
N VAL A 430 37.04 -4.77 -15.03
CA VAL A 430 37.56 -4.86 -16.40
C VAL A 430 38.90 -4.13 -16.49
N LYS A 431 38.96 -2.86 -16.04
CA LYS A 431 40.18 -2.03 -16.04
C LYS A 431 41.32 -2.64 -15.21
N GLN A 432 40.99 -3.31 -14.10
CA GLN A 432 41.96 -3.97 -13.23
C GLN A 432 42.31 -5.40 -13.70
N ASN A 433 41.80 -5.85 -14.84
CA ASN A 433 41.98 -7.20 -15.38
C ASN A 433 41.62 -8.33 -14.39
N ARG A 434 40.65 -8.10 -13.50
CA ARG A 434 40.21 -9.05 -12.46
C ARG A 434 39.17 -10.04 -12.98
N LYS A 435 39.51 -10.78 -14.04
CA LYS A 435 38.58 -11.64 -14.80
C LYS A 435 37.83 -12.66 -13.93
N ARG A 436 38.51 -13.30 -12.98
CA ARG A 436 37.90 -14.30 -12.08
C ARG A 436 36.83 -13.68 -11.19
N LEU A 437 37.18 -12.60 -10.48
CA LEU A 437 36.25 -11.87 -9.60
C LEU A 437 35.08 -11.26 -10.36
N LEU A 438 35.33 -10.77 -11.58
CA LEU A 438 34.27 -10.26 -12.46
C LEU A 438 33.26 -11.36 -12.80
N LYS A 439 33.75 -12.55 -13.20
CA LYS A 439 32.89 -13.70 -13.50
C LYS A 439 32.10 -14.13 -12.27
N GLU A 440 32.76 -14.33 -11.13
CA GLU A 440 32.10 -14.69 -9.86
C GLU A 440 31.00 -13.68 -9.48
N ARG A 441 31.25 -12.39 -9.72
CA ARG A 441 30.27 -11.34 -9.45
C ARG A 441 29.07 -11.41 -10.39
N ILE A 442 29.30 -11.54 -11.69
CA ILE A 442 28.22 -11.67 -12.68
C ILE A 442 27.38 -12.92 -12.39
N ASP A 443 28.02 -14.07 -12.14
CA ASP A 443 27.33 -15.33 -11.84
C ASP A 443 26.46 -15.19 -10.58
N LYS A 444 26.97 -14.52 -9.54
CA LYS A 444 26.20 -14.24 -8.31
C LYS A 444 25.01 -13.31 -8.57
N ASP A 445 25.20 -12.27 -9.37
CA ASP A 445 24.12 -11.33 -9.71
C ASP A 445 23.02 -12.05 -10.51
N ILE A 446 23.40 -12.88 -11.51
CA ILE A 446 22.48 -13.71 -12.28
C ILE A 446 21.71 -14.67 -11.37
N GLN A 447 22.41 -15.38 -10.47
CA GLN A 447 21.77 -16.32 -9.56
C GLN A 447 20.76 -15.64 -8.64
N ALA A 448 21.04 -14.42 -8.16
CA ALA A 448 20.07 -13.67 -7.37
C ALA A 448 18.80 -13.36 -8.18
N ILE A 449 18.92 -12.96 -9.44
CA ILE A 449 17.74 -12.65 -10.29
C ILE A 449 16.99 -13.92 -10.72
N ILE A 450 17.67 -15.07 -10.84
CA ILE A 450 17.03 -16.39 -10.98
C ILE A 450 16.26 -16.75 -9.72
N ASN A 451 16.86 -16.59 -8.53
CA ASN A 451 16.21 -16.86 -7.25
C ASN A 451 15.00 -15.96 -7.01
N MET A 452 14.98 -14.74 -7.57
CA MET A 452 13.80 -13.87 -7.57
C MET A 452 12.68 -14.37 -8.48
N GLY A 453 12.95 -15.28 -9.42
CA GLY A 453 11.99 -15.80 -10.40
C GLY A 453 11.82 -14.96 -11.66
N ILE A 454 12.62 -13.88 -11.84
CA ILE A 454 12.56 -13.01 -13.01
C ILE A 454 13.21 -13.69 -14.23
N ILE A 455 14.38 -14.27 -14.03
CA ILE A 455 15.10 -15.07 -15.03
C ILE A 455 14.81 -16.55 -14.79
N THR A 456 14.48 -17.29 -15.84
CA THR A 456 14.34 -18.75 -15.78
C THR A 456 15.69 -19.45 -15.91
N HIS A 457 16.48 -19.04 -16.89
CA HIS A 457 17.84 -19.53 -17.13
C HIS A 457 18.62 -18.56 -18.03
N VAL A 458 19.93 -18.75 -18.09
CA VAL A 458 20.85 -17.96 -18.92
C VAL A 458 21.74 -18.91 -19.71
N THR A 459 21.91 -18.66 -21.00
CA THR A 459 22.83 -19.41 -21.87
C THR A 459 23.92 -18.49 -22.41
N LYS A 460 25.06 -19.08 -22.80
CA LYS A 460 26.09 -18.40 -23.59
C LYS A 460 26.04 -18.95 -25.02
N GLU A 461 25.90 -18.06 -25.98
CA GLU A 461 25.86 -18.39 -27.40
C GLU A 461 26.97 -17.64 -28.15
N SER A 462 27.41 -18.15 -29.29
CA SER A 462 28.27 -17.40 -30.20
C SER A 462 27.51 -16.23 -30.84
N ASN A 463 28.16 -15.09 -30.96
CA ASN A 463 27.64 -13.95 -31.70
C ASN A 463 28.09 -14.01 -33.17
N SER A 464 27.49 -13.16 -34.02
CA SER A 464 27.77 -13.10 -35.46
C SER A 464 29.22 -12.72 -35.81
N SER A 465 29.96 -12.15 -34.85
CA SER A 465 31.34 -11.67 -35.02
C SER A 465 32.38 -12.64 -34.45
N GLY A 466 31.98 -13.88 -34.12
CA GLY A 466 32.87 -14.90 -33.55
C GLY A 466 33.18 -14.75 -32.06
N GLY A 467 32.59 -13.75 -31.38
CA GLY A 467 32.62 -13.61 -29.93
C GLY A 467 31.47 -14.35 -29.23
N SER A 468 31.28 -14.08 -27.94
CA SER A 468 30.21 -14.67 -27.13
C SER A 468 29.18 -13.63 -26.69
N LYS A 469 27.94 -14.06 -26.54
CA LYS A 469 26.85 -13.27 -25.96
C LYS A 469 26.15 -14.06 -24.85
N TRP A 470 25.67 -13.34 -23.85
CA TRP A 470 24.75 -13.85 -22.84
C TRP A 470 23.33 -13.72 -23.36
N VAL A 471 22.53 -14.76 -23.13
CA VAL A 471 21.13 -14.82 -23.50
C VAL A 471 20.30 -15.10 -22.26
N PHE A 472 19.51 -14.11 -21.86
CA PHE A 472 18.63 -14.17 -20.69
C PHE A 472 17.22 -14.58 -21.13
N HIS A 473 16.70 -15.65 -20.52
CA HIS A 473 15.34 -16.13 -20.75
C HIS A 473 14.44 -15.73 -19.57
N LEU A 474 13.48 -14.84 -19.82
CA LEU A 474 12.68 -14.21 -18.77
C LEU A 474 11.37 -14.97 -18.54
N ASN A 475 10.92 -14.98 -17.28
CA ASN A 475 9.67 -15.62 -16.90
C ASN A 475 8.47 -14.77 -17.35
N LYS A 476 7.69 -15.29 -18.31
CA LYS A 476 6.48 -14.62 -18.84
C LYS A 476 5.40 -14.41 -17.78
N GLU A 477 5.37 -15.28 -16.78
CA GLU A 477 4.41 -15.30 -15.69
C GLU A 477 4.94 -14.57 -14.45
N TYR A 478 6.07 -13.86 -14.57
CA TYR A 478 6.58 -13.05 -13.48
C TYR A 478 5.57 -11.97 -13.11
N GLU A 479 5.18 -11.98 -11.84
CA GLU A 479 3.99 -11.29 -11.34
C GLU A 479 3.94 -9.80 -11.61
#